data_AF-A0A8S2YFV6-F1
#
_entry.id   AF-A0A8S2YFV6-F1
#
_cell.length_a   1.000
_cell.length_b   1.000
_cell.length_c   1.000
_cell.angle_alpha   90.00
_cell.angle_beta   90.00
_cell.angle_gamma   90.00
#
_symmetry.space_group_name_H-M   'P 1'
#
loop_
_entity.id
_entity.type
_entity.pdbx_description
1 polymer ?
#
loop_
_entity_poly.entity_id
_entity_poly.type
_entity_poly.pdbx_seq_one_letter_code
_entity_poly.pdbx_strand_id
1 'polypeptide(L)'
;TNHFGQADGLSRLPVGPDVSFDNLDPGAVRLVAIIQEEIQMELPLRASHIAKTTRKDLILQQVYHYILSGWPTISPEKLES
;
A
#
# COMPACT_ATOMS: atom_id res chain seq x y z
N THR A 1 12.64 -13.73 -16.81
CA THR A 1 13.05 -13.89 -15.39
C THR A 1 12.00 -13.20 -14.51
N ASN A 2 10.96 -13.94 -14.12
CA ASN A 2 9.80 -13.42 -13.38
C ASN A 2 9.84 -13.89 -11.92
N HIS A 3 10.73 -13.32 -11.11
CA HIS A 3 10.83 -13.64 -9.67
C HIS A 3 10.56 -12.41 -8.81
N PHE A 4 9.35 -11.89 -8.86
CA PHE A 4 8.83 -10.92 -7.90
C PHE A 4 7.47 -11.42 -7.41
N GLY A 5 7.46 -12.16 -6.29
CA GLY A 5 6.22 -12.74 -5.76
C GLY A 5 6.38 -13.71 -4.57
N GLN A 6 7.60 -13.91 -4.06
CA GLN A 6 7.85 -14.84 -2.94
C GLN A 6 7.60 -14.20 -1.56
N ALA A 7 7.26 -12.91 -1.48
CA ALA A 7 7.08 -12.22 -0.20
C ALA A 7 5.65 -12.36 0.38
N ASP A 8 4.65 -12.71 -0.42
CA ASP A 8 3.25 -12.77 0.01
C ASP A 8 2.88 -14.10 0.72
N GLY A 9 3.72 -15.13 0.58
CA GLY A 9 3.47 -16.48 1.11
C GLY A 9 3.83 -16.69 2.58
N LEU A 10 4.54 -15.76 3.23
CA LEU A 10 5.01 -15.94 4.62
C LEU A 10 3.96 -15.57 5.69
N SER A 11 2.83 -14.99 5.30
CA SER A 11 1.77 -14.60 6.25
C SER A 11 0.78 -15.72 6.58
N ARG A 12 0.89 -16.89 5.94
CA ARG A 12 -0.12 -17.97 6.02
C ARG A 12 0.49 -19.35 6.24
N LEU A 13 1.59 -19.45 6.98
CA LEU A 13 2.05 -20.76 7.41
C LEU A 13 0.98 -21.39 8.30
N PRO A 14 0.55 -22.64 8.03
CA PRO A 14 -0.38 -23.34 8.91
C PRO A 14 0.29 -23.53 10.28
N VAL A 15 -0.53 -23.42 11.33
CA VAL A 15 -0.14 -23.65 12.73
C VAL A 15 0.67 -24.94 12.79
N GLY A 16 1.92 -24.82 13.21
CA GLY A 16 2.85 -25.93 13.29
C GLY A 16 2.57 -26.79 14.53
N PRO A 17 3.34 -27.88 14.72
CA PRO A 17 3.23 -28.70 15.93
C PRO A 17 3.70 -27.97 17.20
N ASP A 18 4.39 -26.82 17.05
CA ASP A 18 4.85 -26.00 18.16
C ASP A 18 3.82 -24.92 18.52
N VAL A 19 2.87 -25.34 19.35
CA VAL A 19 1.85 -24.46 19.92
C VAL A 19 2.45 -23.31 20.73
N SER A 20 3.68 -23.42 21.25
CA SER A 20 4.30 -22.34 22.04
C SER A 20 4.83 -21.20 21.16
N PHE A 21 5.31 -21.55 19.95
CA PHE A 21 5.73 -20.60 18.92
C PHE A 21 4.51 -19.90 18.28
N ASP A 22 3.44 -20.65 18.00
CA ASP A 22 2.22 -20.08 17.40
C ASP A 22 1.38 -19.27 18.42
N ASN A 23 1.59 -19.50 19.73
CA ASN A 23 1.02 -18.70 20.82
C ASN A 23 1.94 -17.56 21.27
N LEU A 24 3.00 -17.20 20.52
CA LEU A 24 3.77 -15.99 20.81
C LEU A 24 2.80 -14.81 20.81
N ASP A 25 2.69 -14.18 21.97
CA ASP A 25 1.60 -13.30 22.38
C ASP A 25 1.14 -12.31 21.29
N PRO A 26 -0.14 -12.36 20.85
CA PRO A 26 -0.72 -11.33 19.98
C PRO A 26 -0.66 -9.92 20.60
N GLY A 27 -0.39 -9.81 21.91
CA GLY A 27 -0.03 -8.59 22.60
C GLY A 27 1.19 -7.88 22.03
N ALA A 28 2.21 -8.60 21.55
CA ALA A 28 3.40 -7.97 20.95
C ALA A 28 3.07 -7.30 19.61
N VAL A 29 2.30 -7.97 18.75
CA VAL A 29 1.83 -7.42 17.46
C VAL A 29 0.90 -6.23 17.69
N ARG A 30 0.00 -6.34 18.68
CA ARG A 30 -0.92 -5.27 19.05
C ARG A 30 -0.20 -4.05 19.63
N LEU A 31 0.82 -4.26 20.45
CA LEU A 31 1.63 -3.20 21.04
C LEU A 31 2.46 -2.46 19.98
N VAL A 32 3.03 -3.19 19.01
CA VAL A 32 3.70 -2.58 17.84
C VAL A 32 2.72 -1.75 17.01
N ALA A 33 1.50 -2.24 16.78
CA ALA A 33 0.48 -1.49 16.05
C ALA A 33 0.08 -0.19 16.77
N ILE A 34 -0.10 -0.24 18.10
CA ILE A 34 -0.41 0.95 18.92
C ILE A 34 0.73 1.97 18.87
N ILE A 35 1.99 1.52 19.05
CA ILE A 35 3.16 2.40 18.96
C ILE A 35 3.26 3.05 17.58
N GLN A 36 3.00 2.29 16.50
CA GLN A 36 3.00 2.84 15.15
C GLN A 36 1.88 3.87 14.95
N GLU A 37 0.69 3.64 15.49
CA GLU A 37 -0.43 4.58 15.43
C GLU A 37 -0.13 5.88 16.18
N GLU A 38 0.44 5.79 17.39
CA GLU A 38 0.86 6.94 18.19
C GLU A 38 1.96 7.75 17.50
N ILE A 39 2.99 7.07 16.96
CA ILE A 39 4.07 7.73 16.20
C ILE A 39 3.50 8.43 14.96
N GLN A 40 2.56 7.80 14.25
CA GLN A 40 1.92 8.41 13.07
C GLN A 40 1.15 9.70 13.39
N MET A 41 0.65 9.85 14.62
CA MET A 41 -0.03 11.08 15.05
C MET A 41 0.96 12.25 15.20
N GLU A 42 2.22 12.00 15.55
CA GLU A 42 3.24 13.03 15.71
C GLU A 42 4.04 13.33 14.43
N LEU A 43 3.83 12.55 13.35
CA LEU A 43 4.56 12.78 12.11
C LEU A 43 4.24 14.16 11.51
N PRO A 44 5.26 14.92 11.08
CA PRO A 44 5.07 16.23 10.45
C PRO A 44 4.31 16.12 9.11
N LEU A 45 4.31 14.93 8.51
CA LEU A 45 3.59 14.63 7.28
C LEU A 45 2.61 13.48 7.53
N ARG A 46 1.32 13.74 7.30
CA ARG A 46 0.24 12.76 7.47
C ARG A 46 -0.30 12.31 6.11
N ALA A 47 -0.90 11.13 6.06
CA ALA A 47 -1.55 10.61 4.85
C ALA A 47 -2.58 11.59 4.26
N SER A 48 -3.29 12.35 5.11
CA SER A 48 -4.22 13.40 4.67
C SER A 48 -3.53 14.55 3.93
N HIS A 49 -2.31 14.93 4.32
CA HIS A 49 -1.51 15.95 3.62
C HIS A 49 -1.09 15.44 2.25
N ILE A 50 -0.62 14.19 2.17
CA ILE A 50 -0.24 13.54 0.90
C ILE A 50 -1.47 13.45 -0.01
N ALA A 51 -2.61 12.98 0.49
CA ALA A 51 -3.85 12.89 -0.27
C ALA A 51 -4.32 14.27 -0.78
N LYS A 52 -4.22 15.32 0.04
CA LYS A 52 -4.59 16.69 -0.35
C LYS A 52 -3.70 17.23 -1.47
N THR A 53 -2.40 16.96 -1.41
CA THR A 53 -1.44 17.44 -2.41
C THR A 53 -1.51 16.63 -3.70
N THR A 54 -1.55 15.30 -3.61
CA THR A 54 -1.65 14.39 -4.78
C THR A 54 -2.94 14.61 -5.57
N ARG A 55 -4.05 14.95 -4.90
CA ARG A 55 -5.30 15.34 -5.59
C ARG A 55 -5.17 16.59 -6.46
N LYS A 56 -4.14 17.41 -6.30
CA LYS A 56 -3.90 18.60 -7.13
C LYS A 56 -2.94 18.34 -8.29
N ASP A 57 -2.29 17.17 -8.29
CA ASP A 57 -1.35 16.80 -9.33
C ASP A 57 -2.11 16.39 -10.60
N LEU A 58 -1.83 17.08 -11.71
CA LEU A 58 -2.54 16.88 -12.98
C LEU A 58 -2.31 15.49 -13.57
N ILE A 59 -1.10 14.95 -13.41
CA ILE A 59 -0.76 13.61 -13.93
C ILE A 59 -1.49 12.56 -13.11
N LEU A 60 -1.48 12.67 -11.77
CA LEU A 60 -2.18 11.73 -10.92
C LEU A 60 -3.70 11.79 -11.10
N GLN A 61 -4.27 12.98 -11.34
CA GLN A 61 -5.68 13.12 -11.71
C GLN A 61 -6.00 12.40 -13.03
N GLN A 62 -5.14 12.56 -14.04
CA GLN A 62 -5.30 11.91 -15.34
C GLN A 62 -5.22 10.39 -15.21
N VAL A 63 -4.23 9.87 -14.47
CA VAL A 63 -4.09 8.44 -14.18
C VAL A 63 -5.30 7.92 -13.41
N TYR A 64 -5.75 8.65 -12.38
CA TYR A 64 -6.95 8.29 -11.60
C TYR A 64 -8.20 8.21 -12.50
N HIS A 65 -8.36 9.16 -13.42
CA HIS A 65 -9.44 9.12 -14.40
C HIS A 65 -9.34 7.84 -15.26
N TYR A 66 -8.17 7.53 -15.82
CA TYR A 66 -7.98 6.34 -16.66
C TYR A 66 -8.19 5.02 -15.91
N ILE A 67 -7.89 4.97 -14.62
CA ILE A 67 -8.21 3.78 -13.80
C ILE A 67 -9.73 3.56 -13.74
N LEU A 68 -10.51 4.63 -13.70
CA LEU A 68 -11.97 4.55 -13.59
C LEU A 68 -12.69 4.43 -14.94
N SER A 69 -12.20 5.13 -15.97
CA SER A 69 -12.83 5.20 -17.29
C SER A 69 -12.19 4.31 -18.35
N GLY A 70 -11.03 3.70 -18.04
CA GLY A 70 -10.22 2.94 -18.97
C GLY A 70 -9.03 3.73 -19.51
N TRP A 71 -7.98 3.01 -19.91
CA TRP A 71 -6.79 3.61 -20.49
C TRP A 71 -7.03 4.05 -21.94
N PRO A 72 -6.46 5.19 -22.37
CA PRO A 72 -6.55 5.61 -23.77
C PRO A 72 -5.81 4.61 -24.66
N THR A 73 -6.45 4.23 -25.77
CA THR A 73 -5.87 3.33 -26.78
C THR A 73 -4.90 4.03 -27.73
N ILE A 74 -4.98 5.37 -27.79
CA ILE A 74 -4.16 6.22 -28.65
C ILE A 74 -3.39 7.18 -27.75
N SER A 75 -2.07 7.20 -27.88
CA SER A 75 -1.24 8.20 -27.20
C SER A 75 -1.59 9.59 -27.73
N PRO A 76 -1.75 10.62 -26.87
CA PRO A 76 -2.05 11.99 -27.31
C PRO A 76 -1.00 12.56 -28.28
N GLU A 77 0.23 12.05 -28.28
CA GLU A 77 1.28 12.40 -29.26
C GLU A 77 0.91 12.06 -30.73
N LYS A 78 -0.01 11.11 -30.95
CA LYS A 78 -0.41 10.66 -32.29
C LYS A 78 -1.64 11.36 -32.86
N LEU A 79 -2.22 12.32 -32.12
CA LEU A 79 -3.40 13.06 -32.56
C LEU A 79 -3.05 14.36 -33.31
N GLU A 80 -1.79 14.81 -33.28
CA GLU A 80 -1.32 16.03 -33.95
C GLU A 80 -0.51 15.76 -35.24
N SER A 81 -0.57 14.54 -35.78
CA SER A 81 0.08 14.10 -37.02
C SER A 81 -0.94 13.54 -38.00
#